data_AF-A0A843KQB7-F1
#
_entry.id   AF-A0A843KQB7-F1
#
_cell.length_a   1.000
_cell.length_b   1.000
_cell.length_c   1.000
_cell.angle_alpha   90.00
_cell.angle_beta   90.00
_cell.angle_gamma   90.00
#
_symmetry.space_group_name_H-M   'P 1'
#
loop_
_entity.id
_entity.type
_entity.pdbx_description
1 polymer ?
#
loop_
_entity_poly.entity_id
_entity_poly.type
_entity_poly.pdbx_seq_one_letter_code
_entity_poly.pdbx_strand_id
1 'polypeptide(L)'
;MAYDCGPLDRSIEETLAALRDGLAREYRLYRRPAHRRSPRRTRRLRRIGGWRRAADRLIFEAGRVARETLPRIERDTAHTFPGPDGLLRVLMDPSTKRLFAGILAGFPEEALPVPARDLACLAAFSDDARALALIGDVTLRLRGFSGPEILVALSDRWELHESPVGRPAGKPPSSEKEALARAVLGLIYVQGGAGALERAVRDPGCDPAG
;
A
#
# COMPACT_ATOMS: atom_id res chain seq x y z
N MET A 1 5.15 15.51 15.79
CA MET A 1 6.34 14.82 15.26
C MET A 1 5.91 14.11 13.99
N ALA A 2 5.99 14.78 12.85
CA ALA A 2 5.91 14.11 11.55
C ALA A 2 7.29 13.47 11.37
N TYR A 3 7.35 12.14 11.44
CA TYR A 3 8.59 11.46 11.09
C TYR A 3 8.80 11.68 9.59
N ASP A 4 9.91 12.28 9.20
CA ASP A 4 10.39 12.17 7.82
C ASP A 4 10.57 10.67 7.57
N CYS A 5 9.61 10.09 6.86
CA CYS A 5 9.57 8.65 6.64
C CYS A 5 10.60 8.33 5.55
N GLY A 6 11.87 8.19 5.96
CA GLY A 6 12.90 7.55 5.15
C GLY A 6 12.53 6.10 4.81
N PRO A 7 13.37 5.37 4.06
CA PRO A 7 13.10 3.96 3.76
C PRO A 7 12.88 3.16 5.05
N LEU A 8 11.94 2.22 5.00
CA LEU A 8 11.78 1.23 6.06
C LEU A 8 13.09 0.45 6.23
N ASP A 9 13.33 -0.04 7.45
CA ASP A 9 14.53 -0.84 7.74
C ASP A 9 14.51 -2.21 7.04
N ARG A 10 13.32 -2.61 6.54
CA ARG A 10 13.01 -3.86 5.85
C ARG A 10 11.96 -3.64 4.77
N SER A 11 11.72 -4.64 3.93
CA SER A 11 10.61 -4.56 2.98
C SER A 11 9.26 -4.45 3.69
N ILE A 12 8.23 -3.96 2.98
CA ILE A 12 6.89 -3.84 3.54
C ILE A 12 6.36 -5.22 3.95
N GLU A 13 6.58 -6.24 3.13
CA GLU A 13 6.14 -7.61 3.40
C GLU A 13 6.82 -8.19 4.65
N GLU A 14 8.13 -8.01 4.79
CA GLU A 14 8.89 -8.45 5.97
C GLU A 14 8.41 -7.74 7.24
N THR A 15 8.13 -6.44 7.14
CA THR A 15 7.62 -5.64 8.25
C THR A 15 6.23 -6.13 8.68
N LEU A 16 5.34 -6.39 7.73
CA LEU A 16 4.01 -6.94 8.02
C LEU A 16 4.08 -8.37 8.59
N ALA A 17 4.99 -9.20 8.11
CA ALA A 17 5.21 -10.55 8.64
C ALA A 17 5.73 -10.51 10.08
N ALA A 18 6.72 -9.67 10.37
CA ALA A 18 7.24 -9.46 11.72
C ALA A 18 6.15 -8.94 12.67
N LEU A 19 5.31 -8.02 12.18
CA LEU A 19 4.16 -7.50 12.91
C LEU A 19 3.15 -8.60 13.25
N ARG A 20 2.75 -9.41 12.26
CA ARG A 20 1.85 -10.57 12.46
C ARG A 20 2.41 -11.51 13.53
N ASP A 21 3.68 -11.85 13.43
CA ASP A 21 4.31 -12.83 14.33
C ASP A 21 4.45 -12.29 15.76
N GLY A 22 4.79 -11.02 15.91
CA GLY A 22 4.79 -10.36 17.23
C GLY A 22 3.38 -10.28 17.85
N LEU A 23 2.36 -9.93 17.06
CA LEU A 23 0.96 -9.97 17.52
C LEU A 23 0.53 -11.40 17.92
N ALA A 24 0.99 -12.43 17.20
CA ALA A 24 0.71 -13.82 17.54
C ALA A 24 1.41 -14.25 18.84
N ARG A 25 2.67 -13.84 19.06
CA ARG A 25 3.40 -14.06 20.32
C ARG A 25 2.65 -13.41 21.49
N GLU A 26 2.29 -12.14 21.37
CA GLU A 26 1.52 -11.40 22.37
C GLU A 26 0.16 -12.06 22.65
N TYR A 27 -0.56 -12.46 21.60
CA TYR A 27 -1.82 -13.18 21.77
C TYR A 27 -1.64 -14.47 22.58
N ARG A 28 -0.57 -15.25 22.32
CA ARG A 28 -0.27 -16.49 23.05
C ARG A 28 0.09 -16.22 24.51
N LEU A 29 0.93 -15.23 24.80
CA LEU A 29 1.30 -14.84 26.17
C LEU A 29 0.08 -14.43 27.00
N TYR A 30 -0.87 -13.71 26.38
CA TYR A 30 -2.05 -13.24 27.08
C TYR A 30 -3.19 -14.27 27.17
N ARG A 31 -3.09 -15.41 26.47
CA ARG A 31 -4.13 -16.45 26.41
C ARG A 31 -4.15 -17.32 27.68
N ARG A 32 -5.00 -16.96 28.64
CA ARG A 32 -5.40 -17.84 29.78
C ARG A 32 -6.73 -18.57 29.49
N PRO A 33 -7.13 -19.62 30.23
CA PRO A 33 -8.47 -20.22 30.10
C PRO A 33 -9.58 -19.18 30.28
N ALA A 34 -10.67 -19.29 29.50
CA ALA A 34 -11.72 -18.26 29.43
C ALA A 34 -12.35 -17.92 30.79
N HIS A 35 -12.54 -18.94 31.64
CA HIS A 35 -13.09 -18.80 33.00
C HIS A 35 -12.17 -18.03 33.97
N ARG A 36 -10.89 -17.78 33.62
CA ARG A 36 -9.94 -16.99 34.44
C ARG A 36 -9.64 -15.61 33.83
N ARG A 37 -10.42 -15.15 32.86
CA ARG A 37 -10.18 -13.87 32.16
C ARG A 37 -11.04 -12.77 32.75
N SER A 38 -10.41 -11.65 33.12
CA SER A 38 -11.14 -10.42 33.38
C SER A 38 -11.73 -9.85 32.07
N PRO A 39 -12.84 -9.09 32.14
CA PRO A 39 -13.42 -8.42 30.97
C PRO A 39 -12.41 -7.55 30.19
N ARG A 40 -11.53 -6.84 30.91
CA ARG A 40 -10.43 -6.04 30.31
C ARG A 40 -9.50 -6.90 29.46
N ARG A 41 -9.09 -8.06 29.97
CA ARG A 41 -8.19 -8.99 29.25
C ARG A 41 -8.86 -9.58 28.01
N THR A 42 -10.14 -9.92 28.10
CA THR A 42 -10.92 -10.38 26.96
C THR A 42 -11.00 -9.33 25.86
N ARG A 43 -11.22 -8.04 26.21
CA ARG A 43 -11.21 -6.93 25.24
C ARG A 43 -9.84 -6.77 24.56
N ARG A 44 -8.74 -6.83 25.33
CA ARG A 44 -7.37 -6.75 24.77
C ARG A 44 -7.07 -7.90 23.81
N LEU A 45 -7.42 -9.14 24.16
CA LEU A 45 -7.23 -10.30 23.27
C LEU A 45 -8.06 -10.19 21.98
N ARG A 46 -9.30 -9.70 22.07
CA ARG A 46 -10.13 -9.44 20.87
C ARG A 46 -9.49 -8.40 19.97
N ARG A 47 -8.92 -7.34 20.54
CA ARG A 47 -8.22 -6.28 19.79
C ARG A 47 -6.97 -6.81 19.09
N ILE A 48 -6.08 -7.49 19.80
CA ILE A 48 -4.88 -8.12 19.23
C ILE A 48 -5.25 -9.13 18.13
N GLY A 49 -6.27 -9.96 18.36
CA GLY A 49 -6.76 -10.90 17.35
C GLY A 49 -7.40 -10.21 16.14
N GLY A 50 -7.96 -9.01 16.29
CA GLY A 50 -8.40 -8.16 15.19
C GLY A 50 -7.23 -7.63 14.37
N TRP A 51 -6.22 -7.08 15.04
CA TRP A 51 -5.00 -6.58 14.39
C TRP A 51 -4.24 -7.67 13.65
N ARG A 52 -4.10 -8.86 14.24
CA ARG A 52 -3.44 -9.99 13.58
C ARG A 52 -4.13 -10.37 12.28
N ARG A 53 -5.46 -10.50 12.29
CA ARG A 53 -6.26 -10.80 11.08
C ARG A 53 -6.14 -9.71 10.02
N ALA A 54 -6.02 -8.45 10.44
CA ALA A 54 -5.78 -7.36 9.51
C ALA A 54 -4.37 -7.46 8.89
N ALA A 55 -3.33 -7.70 9.69
CA ALA A 55 -1.97 -7.93 9.18
C ALA A 55 -1.90 -9.14 8.24
N ASP A 56 -2.56 -10.25 8.58
CA ASP A 56 -2.66 -11.44 7.71
C ASP A 56 -3.25 -11.10 6.33
N ARG A 57 -4.30 -10.26 6.29
CA ARG A 57 -4.89 -9.78 5.03
C ARG A 57 -3.95 -8.89 4.24
N LEU A 58 -3.29 -7.94 4.91
CA LEU A 58 -2.33 -7.04 4.24
C LEU A 58 -1.16 -7.81 3.63
N ILE A 59 -0.66 -8.87 4.28
CA ILE A 59 0.39 -9.73 3.72
C ILE A 59 -0.12 -10.43 2.45
N PHE A 60 -1.33 -10.98 2.49
CA PHE A 60 -1.93 -11.64 1.34
C PHE A 60 -2.10 -10.67 0.16
N GLU A 61 -2.65 -9.48 0.42
CA GLU A 61 -2.85 -8.42 -0.57
C GLU A 61 -1.52 -7.92 -1.14
N ALA A 62 -0.51 -7.72 -0.28
CA ALA A 62 0.83 -7.33 -0.72
C ALA A 62 1.48 -8.39 -1.62
N GLY A 63 1.31 -9.67 -1.27
CA GLY A 63 1.77 -10.78 -2.10
C GLY A 63 1.05 -10.85 -3.45
N ARG A 64 -0.25 -10.50 -3.51
CA ARG A 64 -0.98 -10.38 -4.79
C ARG A 64 -0.38 -9.28 -5.65
N VAL A 65 -0.15 -8.09 -5.07
CA VAL A 65 0.47 -6.97 -5.80
C VAL A 65 1.82 -7.37 -6.40
N ALA A 66 2.67 -8.03 -5.62
CA ALA A 66 3.99 -8.46 -6.09
C ALA A 66 3.92 -9.52 -7.21
N ARG A 67 2.94 -10.44 -7.19
CA ARG A 67 2.85 -11.56 -8.14
C ARG A 67 2.02 -11.25 -9.39
N GLU A 68 1.05 -10.35 -9.29
CA GLU A 68 0.03 -10.13 -10.34
C GLU A 68 0.10 -8.70 -10.88
N THR A 69 -0.07 -7.70 -10.00
CA THR A 69 -0.20 -6.29 -10.40
C THR A 69 1.12 -5.72 -10.90
N LEU A 70 2.21 -5.94 -10.16
CA LEU A 70 3.52 -5.41 -10.52
C LEU A 70 3.98 -5.95 -11.88
N PRO A 71 4.03 -7.27 -12.14
CA PRO A 71 4.45 -7.79 -13.44
C PRO A 71 3.53 -7.37 -14.60
N ARG A 72 2.26 -7.05 -14.32
CA ARG A 72 1.34 -6.52 -15.33
C ARG A 72 1.74 -5.10 -15.73
N ILE A 73 1.96 -4.21 -14.76
CA ILE A 73 2.39 -2.83 -15.03
C ILE A 73 3.75 -2.82 -15.74
N GLU A 74 4.69 -3.64 -15.30
CA GLU A 74 6.03 -3.71 -15.91
C GLU A 74 5.97 -4.13 -17.39
N ARG A 75 5.13 -5.13 -17.72
CA ARG A 75 4.90 -5.56 -19.11
C ARG A 75 4.28 -4.45 -19.96
N ASP A 76 3.28 -3.77 -19.42
CA ASP A 76 2.57 -2.71 -20.13
C ASP A 76 3.41 -1.47 -20.38
N THR A 77 4.33 -1.14 -19.46
CA THR A 77 5.07 0.13 -19.45
C THR A 77 6.51 0.01 -19.91
N ALA A 78 7.02 -1.23 -20.06
CA ALA A 78 8.44 -1.54 -20.24
C ALA A 78 9.35 -0.89 -19.18
N HIS A 79 8.80 -0.59 -18.01
CA HIS A 79 9.53 -0.08 -16.84
C HIS A 79 9.72 -1.21 -15.84
N THR A 80 10.93 -1.37 -15.31
CA THR A 80 11.23 -2.33 -14.23
C THR A 80 11.34 -1.58 -12.91
N PHE A 81 10.51 -1.94 -11.95
CA PHE A 81 10.58 -1.38 -10.61
C PHE A 81 11.71 -2.06 -9.82
N PRO A 82 12.39 -1.36 -8.89
CA PRO A 82 13.39 -1.97 -8.02
C PRO A 82 12.82 -3.06 -7.10
N GLY A 83 11.50 -3.07 -6.89
CA GLY A 83 10.78 -4.02 -6.06
C GLY A 83 9.32 -3.60 -5.84
N PRO A 84 8.51 -4.43 -5.16
CA PRO A 84 7.08 -4.18 -4.98
C PRO A 84 6.77 -3.02 -4.02
N ASP A 85 7.70 -2.65 -3.14
CA ASP A 85 7.46 -1.69 -2.05
C ASP A 85 6.95 -0.33 -2.53
N GLY A 86 7.47 0.20 -3.64
CA GLY A 86 7.00 1.46 -4.19
C GLY A 86 5.51 1.40 -4.58
N LEU A 87 5.13 0.33 -5.27
CA LEU A 87 3.75 0.10 -5.69
C LEU A 87 2.83 -0.20 -4.49
N LEU A 88 3.32 -0.96 -3.50
CA LEU A 88 2.58 -1.23 -2.27
C LEU A 88 2.24 0.04 -1.50
N ARG A 89 3.15 1.03 -1.45
CA ARG A 89 2.88 2.34 -0.83
C ARG A 89 1.76 3.09 -1.55
N VAL A 90 1.76 3.06 -2.88
CA VAL A 90 0.71 3.68 -3.69
C VAL A 90 -0.65 3.03 -3.48
N LEU A 91 -0.69 1.70 -3.36
CA LEU A 91 -1.93 0.92 -3.25
C LEU A 91 -2.45 0.77 -1.81
N MET A 92 -1.73 1.31 -0.82
CA MET A 92 -2.11 1.20 0.58
C MET A 92 -3.25 2.16 0.92
N ASP A 93 -4.39 1.59 1.31
CA ASP A 93 -5.60 2.36 1.60
C ASP A 93 -5.44 3.21 2.88
N PRO A 94 -5.97 4.45 2.93
CA PRO A 94 -5.89 5.31 4.11
C PRO A 94 -6.46 4.68 5.40
N SER A 95 -7.33 3.69 5.33
CA SER A 95 -7.86 2.99 6.50
C SER A 95 -6.78 2.17 7.24
N THR A 96 -5.70 1.77 6.56
CA THR A 96 -4.55 1.08 7.18
C THR A 96 -3.86 1.95 8.23
N LYS A 97 -3.89 3.28 8.08
CA LYS A 97 -3.40 4.25 9.07
C LYS A 97 -3.98 4.01 10.47
N ARG A 98 -5.28 3.71 10.53
CA ARG A 98 -5.98 3.42 11.81
C ARG A 98 -5.51 2.11 12.44
N LEU A 99 -5.17 1.12 11.62
CA LEU A 99 -4.61 -0.15 12.10
C LEU A 99 -3.25 0.09 12.77
N PHE A 100 -2.32 0.72 12.04
CA PHE A 100 -0.95 0.92 12.53
C PHE A 100 -0.90 1.87 13.72
N ALA A 101 -1.62 2.99 13.67
CA ALA A 101 -1.75 3.90 14.82
C ALA A 101 -2.40 3.21 16.04
N GLY A 102 -3.38 2.34 15.80
CA GLY A 102 -4.03 1.56 16.85
C GLY A 102 -3.08 0.57 17.52
N ILE A 103 -2.20 -0.07 16.76
CA ILE A 103 -1.16 -0.96 17.27
C ILE A 103 -0.14 -0.16 18.07
N LEU A 104 0.35 0.96 17.52
CA LEU A 104 1.32 1.83 18.19
C LEU A 104 0.82 2.31 19.56
N ALA A 105 -0.44 2.76 19.65
CA ALA A 105 -1.05 3.16 20.91
C ALA A 105 -1.42 1.98 21.84
N GLY A 106 -1.36 0.75 21.33
CA GLY A 106 -1.78 -0.47 22.02
C GLY A 106 -0.70 -1.16 22.83
N PHE A 107 0.56 -0.80 22.60
CA PHE A 107 1.74 -1.41 23.19
C PHE A 107 2.71 -0.34 23.70
N PRO A 108 3.43 -0.58 24.81
CA PRO A 108 4.62 0.21 25.11
C PRO A 108 5.70 -0.06 24.06
N GLU A 109 6.61 0.89 23.87
CA GLU A 109 7.60 0.87 22.79
C GLU A 109 8.47 -0.39 22.82
N GLU A 110 8.88 -0.82 24.01
CA GLU A 110 9.74 -1.99 24.22
C GLU A 110 9.03 -3.33 23.93
N ALA A 111 7.70 -3.31 23.85
CA ALA A 111 6.89 -4.49 23.55
C ALA A 111 6.28 -4.45 22.15
N LEU A 112 6.66 -3.48 21.31
CA LEU A 112 6.15 -3.42 19.96
C LEU A 112 6.67 -4.60 19.12
N PRO A 113 5.81 -5.21 18.28
CA PRO A 113 6.21 -6.27 17.36
C PRO A 113 7.32 -5.91 16.37
N VAL A 114 7.42 -4.61 16.04
CA VAL A 114 8.33 -3.99 15.07
C VAL A 114 8.68 -2.60 15.59
N PRO A 115 9.77 -1.96 15.11
CA PRO A 115 10.13 -0.61 15.54
C PRO A 115 8.96 0.39 15.42
N ALA A 116 8.82 1.28 16.41
CA ALA A 116 7.79 2.32 16.40
C ALA A 116 7.86 3.20 15.14
N ARG A 117 9.08 3.47 14.68
CA ARG A 117 9.36 4.20 13.43
C ARG A 117 8.72 3.51 12.23
N ASP A 118 8.92 2.20 12.06
CA ASP A 118 8.39 1.46 10.91
C ASP A 118 6.85 1.47 10.90
N LEU A 119 6.21 1.34 12.07
CA LEU A 119 4.75 1.49 12.18
C LEU A 119 4.26 2.90 11.85
N ALA A 120 5.02 3.92 12.25
CA ALA A 120 4.70 5.30 11.90
C ALA A 120 4.85 5.54 10.38
N CYS A 121 5.89 4.99 9.75
CA CYS A 121 6.08 5.01 8.30
C CYS A 121 4.93 4.32 7.57
N LEU A 122 4.57 3.09 7.97
CA LEU A 122 3.43 2.36 7.40
C LEU A 122 2.11 3.16 7.52
N ALA A 123 1.92 3.90 8.62
CA ALA A 123 0.76 4.75 8.82
C ALA A 123 0.74 6.01 7.94
N ALA A 124 1.89 6.41 7.40
CA ALA A 124 2.05 7.62 6.57
C ALA A 124 1.98 7.34 5.06
N PHE A 125 2.08 6.09 4.61
CA PHE A 125 2.11 5.75 3.18
C PHE A 125 0.91 6.23 2.36
N SER A 126 -0.28 6.37 2.98
CA SER A 126 -1.43 6.97 2.28
C SER A 126 -1.19 8.43 1.88
N ASP A 127 -0.38 9.15 2.66
CA ASP A 127 -0.01 10.53 2.38
C ASP A 127 1.02 10.57 1.21
N ASP A 128 1.91 9.58 1.12
CA ASP A 128 2.86 9.41 0.00
C ASP A 128 2.14 9.13 -1.33
N ALA A 129 1.12 8.27 -1.33
CA ALA A 129 0.33 7.98 -2.52
C ALA A 129 -0.30 9.26 -3.11
N ARG A 130 -0.77 10.16 -2.24
CA ARG A 130 -1.31 11.47 -2.65
C ARG A 130 -0.22 12.39 -3.21
N ALA A 131 0.97 12.40 -2.62
CA ALA A 131 2.09 13.17 -3.13
C ALA A 131 2.52 12.68 -4.53
N LEU A 132 2.62 11.36 -4.72
CA LEU A 132 2.91 10.74 -6.02
C LEU A 132 1.83 11.05 -7.06
N ALA A 133 0.55 11.07 -6.67
CA ALA A 133 -0.53 11.46 -7.57
C ALA A 133 -0.38 12.91 -8.07
N LEU A 134 0.08 13.84 -7.21
CA LEU A 134 0.37 15.22 -7.60
C LEU A 134 1.58 15.30 -8.55
N ILE A 135 2.64 14.54 -8.28
CA ILE A 135 3.80 14.47 -9.18
C ILE A 135 3.37 13.93 -10.55
N GLY A 136 2.56 12.86 -10.56
CA GLY A 136 1.98 12.30 -11.79
C GLY A 136 1.14 13.33 -12.54
N ASP A 137 0.26 14.06 -11.86
CA ASP A 137 -0.57 15.10 -12.49
C ASP A 137 0.27 16.20 -13.14
N VAL A 138 1.24 16.76 -12.40
CA VAL A 138 2.10 17.84 -12.90
C VAL A 138 2.93 17.36 -14.10
N THR A 139 3.52 16.16 -14.00
CA THR A 139 4.37 15.62 -15.06
C THR A 139 3.59 15.29 -16.33
N LEU A 140 2.36 14.78 -16.22
CA LEU A 140 1.47 14.55 -17.36
C LEU A 140 1.08 15.86 -18.05
N ARG A 141 0.69 16.89 -17.27
CA ARG A 141 0.32 18.19 -17.82
C ARG A 141 1.46 18.87 -18.57
N LEU A 142 2.69 18.79 -18.04
CA LEU A 142 3.88 19.32 -18.71
C LEU A 142 4.17 18.63 -20.06
N ARG A 143 3.66 17.41 -20.25
CA ARG A 143 3.80 16.62 -21.48
C ARG A 143 2.56 16.70 -22.38
N GLY A 144 1.58 17.55 -22.05
CA GLY A 144 0.35 17.71 -22.82
C GLY A 144 -0.66 16.58 -22.66
N PHE A 145 -0.44 15.64 -21.72
CA PHE A 145 -1.40 14.60 -21.40
C PHE A 145 -2.48 15.15 -20.47
N SER A 146 -3.72 15.16 -20.95
CA SER A 146 -4.90 15.55 -20.18
C SER A 146 -6.08 14.69 -20.59
N GLY A 147 -6.75 14.06 -19.62
CA GLY A 147 -7.90 13.19 -19.87
C GLY A 147 -8.16 12.23 -18.71
N PRO A 148 -9.18 12.44 -17.86
CA PRO A 148 -9.51 11.50 -16.79
C PRO A 148 -9.88 10.11 -17.33
N GLU A 149 -10.40 10.00 -18.56
CA GLU A 149 -10.80 8.75 -19.20
C GLU A 149 -9.59 7.83 -19.44
N ILE A 150 -8.47 8.39 -19.90
CA ILE A 150 -7.22 7.63 -20.14
C ILE A 150 -6.69 7.09 -18.81
N LEU A 151 -6.71 7.91 -17.75
CA LEU A 151 -6.24 7.51 -16.43
C LEU A 151 -7.13 6.42 -15.82
N VAL A 152 -8.45 6.51 -16.00
CA VAL A 152 -9.38 5.45 -15.59
C VAL A 152 -9.12 4.17 -16.38
N ALA A 153 -8.92 4.26 -17.70
CA ALA A 153 -8.61 3.11 -18.55
C ALA A 153 -7.28 2.44 -18.16
N LEU A 154 -6.23 3.23 -17.83
CA LEU A 154 -4.96 2.71 -17.32
C LEU A 154 -5.14 2.01 -15.97
N SER A 155 -5.92 2.61 -15.05
CA SER A 155 -6.24 1.98 -13.78
C SER A 155 -7.01 0.67 -13.93
N ASP A 156 -7.84 0.55 -14.96
CA ASP A 156 -8.60 -0.66 -15.27
C ASP A 156 -7.72 -1.72 -15.93
N ARG A 157 -6.88 -1.31 -16.88
CA ARG A 157 -5.91 -2.18 -17.55
C ARG A 157 -4.92 -2.80 -16.57
N TRP A 158 -4.46 -2.03 -15.59
CA TRP A 158 -3.57 -2.52 -14.53
C TRP A 158 -4.31 -3.19 -13.38
N GLU A 159 -5.65 -3.16 -13.37
CA GLU A 159 -6.52 -3.65 -12.30
C GLU A 159 -6.12 -3.11 -10.91
N LEU A 160 -5.72 -1.83 -10.84
CA LEU A 160 -5.30 -1.21 -9.57
C LEU A 160 -6.42 -1.25 -8.53
N HIS A 161 -7.67 -1.17 -8.99
CA HIS A 161 -8.85 -1.20 -8.14
C HIS A 161 -9.18 -2.57 -7.55
N GLU A 162 -8.72 -3.65 -8.16
CA GLU A 162 -8.88 -5.04 -7.69
C GLU A 162 -7.72 -5.47 -6.79
N SER A 163 -6.68 -4.63 -6.69
CA SER A 163 -5.48 -4.85 -5.90
C SER A 163 -5.36 -3.94 -4.65
N PRO A 164 -6.44 -3.54 -3.96
CA PRO A 164 -6.29 -2.60 -2.87
C PRO A 164 -5.68 -3.30 -1.65
N VAL A 165 -4.72 -2.63 -1.01
CA VAL A 165 -4.10 -3.10 0.23
C VAL A 165 -4.85 -2.44 1.40
N GLY A 166 -5.69 -3.21 2.09
CA GLY A 166 -6.42 -2.80 3.29
C GLY A 166 -7.83 -2.25 3.08
N ARG A 167 -8.35 -2.23 1.85
CA ARG A 167 -9.66 -1.65 1.52
C ARG A 167 -10.83 -2.63 1.71
N PRO A 168 -12.00 -2.19 2.21
CA PRO A 168 -13.23 -2.99 2.16
C PRO A 168 -13.74 -3.19 0.73
N ALA A 169 -14.39 -4.32 0.47
CA ALA A 169 -14.96 -4.65 -0.84
C ALA A 169 -15.96 -3.58 -1.32
N GLY A 170 -15.82 -3.14 -2.58
CA GLY A 170 -16.70 -2.17 -3.22
C GLY A 170 -16.09 -1.60 -4.50
N LYS A 171 -16.93 -1.14 -5.42
CA LYS A 171 -16.48 -0.54 -6.68
C LYS A 171 -15.91 0.86 -6.39
N PRO A 172 -14.65 1.16 -6.76
CA PRO A 172 -14.12 2.50 -6.57
C PRO A 172 -14.83 3.51 -7.47
N PRO A 173 -14.99 4.76 -7.00
CA PRO A 173 -15.36 5.86 -7.87
C PRO A 173 -14.26 6.13 -8.91
N SER A 174 -14.63 6.68 -10.07
CA SER A 174 -13.69 6.99 -11.14
C SER A 174 -12.57 7.93 -10.70
N SER A 175 -12.85 8.89 -9.81
CA SER A 175 -11.85 9.81 -9.26
C SER A 175 -10.73 9.11 -8.49
N GLU A 176 -11.02 7.96 -7.89
CA GLU A 176 -10.01 7.18 -7.17
C GLU A 176 -9.17 6.34 -8.13
N LYS A 177 -9.79 5.74 -9.15
CA LYS A 177 -9.05 5.07 -10.25
C LYS A 177 -8.06 6.03 -10.91
N GLU A 178 -8.53 7.24 -11.17
CA GLU A 178 -7.73 8.33 -11.72
C GLU A 178 -6.56 8.72 -10.78
N ALA A 179 -6.81 8.84 -9.48
CA ALA A 179 -5.78 9.14 -8.49
C ALA A 179 -4.72 8.03 -8.37
N LEU A 180 -5.15 6.76 -8.40
CA LEU A 180 -4.24 5.60 -8.38
C LEU A 180 -3.37 5.55 -9.64
N ALA A 181 -3.96 5.73 -10.83
CA ALA A 181 -3.20 5.78 -12.07
C ALA A 181 -2.16 6.92 -12.05
N ARG A 182 -2.55 8.12 -11.58
CA ARG A 182 -1.61 9.23 -11.41
C ARG A 182 -0.48 8.90 -10.44
N ALA A 183 -0.80 8.25 -9.31
CA ALA A 183 0.21 7.88 -8.32
C ALA A 183 1.22 6.87 -8.88
N VAL A 184 0.75 5.88 -9.65
CA VAL A 184 1.63 4.91 -10.33
C VAL A 184 2.50 5.61 -11.37
N LEU A 185 1.95 6.51 -12.19
CA LEU A 185 2.71 7.28 -13.17
C LEU A 185 3.73 8.22 -12.51
N GLY A 186 3.36 8.85 -11.39
CA GLY A 186 4.27 9.64 -10.56
C GLY A 186 5.41 8.79 -10.00
N LEU A 187 5.13 7.56 -9.56
CA LEU A 187 6.13 6.61 -9.11
C LEU A 187 7.11 6.23 -10.24
N ILE A 188 6.59 5.90 -11.42
CA ILE A 188 7.41 5.61 -12.61
C ILE A 188 8.30 6.80 -12.96
N TYR A 189 7.78 8.02 -12.87
CA TYR A 189 8.57 9.22 -13.11
C TYR A 189 9.67 9.42 -12.07
N VAL A 190 9.37 9.26 -10.77
CA VAL A 190 10.37 9.42 -9.70
C VAL A 190 11.49 8.39 -9.81
N GLN A 191 11.19 7.16 -10.24
CA GLN A 191 12.17 6.08 -10.34
C GLN A 191 12.91 6.03 -11.68
N GLY A 192 12.20 6.23 -12.79
CA GLY A 192 12.71 6.05 -14.16
C GLY A 192 12.82 7.34 -14.98
N GLY A 193 12.42 8.48 -14.42
CA GLY A 193 12.46 9.78 -15.09
C GLY A 193 11.43 9.95 -16.21
N ALA A 194 11.59 11.03 -16.98
CA ALA A 194 10.66 11.40 -18.04
C ALA A 194 10.54 10.33 -19.15
N GLY A 195 11.64 9.69 -19.54
CA GLY A 195 11.62 8.68 -20.60
C GLY A 195 10.87 7.40 -20.21
N ALA A 196 10.88 7.01 -18.93
CA ALA A 196 10.05 5.92 -18.44
C ALA A 196 8.57 6.29 -18.46
N LEU A 197 8.24 7.51 -18.02
CA LEU A 197 6.88 8.03 -18.06
C LEU A 197 6.30 8.07 -19.49
N GLU A 198 7.07 8.58 -20.45
CA GLU A 198 6.61 8.66 -21.85
C GLU A 198 6.32 7.29 -22.45
N ARG A 199 7.12 6.27 -22.12
CA ARG A 199 6.86 4.88 -22.53
C ARG A 199 5.64 4.30 -21.85
N ALA A 200 5.43 4.60 -20.56
CA ALA A 200 4.30 4.11 -19.80
C ALA A 200 2.95 4.67 -20.30
N VAL A 201 2.95 5.90 -20.82
CA VAL A 201 1.75 6.57 -21.33
C VAL A 201 1.56 6.35 -22.84
N ARG A 202 2.63 6.05 -23.60
CA ARG A 202 2.51 5.58 -24.98
C ARG A 202 1.79 4.24 -24.99
N ASP A 203 0.69 4.20 -25.71
CA ASP A 203 -0.13 3.01 -25.87
C ASP A 203 0.65 1.93 -26.64
N PRO A 204 0.92 0.73 -26.09
CA PRO A 204 1.37 -0.40 -26.90
C PRO A 204 0.23 -0.97 -27.78
N GLY A 205 -1.01 -0.48 -27.63
CA GLY A 205 -2.19 -0.90 -28.40
C GLY A 205 -2.60 0.03 -29.55
N CYS A 206 -1.82 1.07 -29.85
CA CYS A 206 -2.08 1.98 -30.96
C CYS A 206 -0.91 1.96 -31.95
N ASP A 207 -0.83 0.91 -32.74
CA ASP A 207 -0.31 1.04 -34.11
C ASP A 207 -1.42 1.72 -34.93
N PRO A 208 -1.23 2.94 -35.47
CA PRO A 208 -2.09 3.47 -36.52
C PRO A 208 -1.76 2.84 -37.89
N ALA A 209 -1.42 1.56 -37.93
CA ALA A 209 -1.16 0.79 -39.14
C ALA A 209 -1.32 -0.72 -38.89
N GLY A 210 -2.54 -1.21 -39.08
CA GLY A 210 -2.91 -2.63 -39.05
C GLY A 210 -4.37 -2.81 -39.43
#